data_AF-A0A5C8RZB1-F1
#
_entry.id   AF-A0A5C8RZB1-F1
#
_cell.length_a   1.000
_cell.length_b   1.000
_cell.length_c   1.000
_cell.angle_alpha   90.00
_cell.angle_beta   90.00
_cell.angle_gamma   90.00
#
_symmetry.space_group_name_H-M   'P 1'
#
loop_
_entity.id
_entity.type
_entity.pdbx_description
1 polymer ?
#
loop_
_entity_poly.entity_id
_entity_poly.type
_entity_poly.pdbx_seq_one_letter_code
_entity_poly.pdbx_strand_id
1 'polypeptide(L)'
;MNTITVEELGPADPAVAYPRFLDGARRAPPEDVGGTIGFEEFLEAVTKPRHREHKRMLEWYGGPFDPDELDRETIEAGMAKLARRRTIGQAAFAKSRSQL
;
A
#
# COMPACT_ATOMS: atom_id res chain seq x y z
N MET A 1 12.62 3.12 3.73
CA MET A 1 13.37 2.58 2.58
C MET A 1 12.66 1.34 2.12
N ASN A 2 12.36 1.24 0.82
CA ASN A 2 11.56 0.15 0.28
C ASN A 2 12.40 -0.57 -0.77
N THR A 3 12.37 -1.89 -0.75
CA THR A 3 13.09 -2.73 -1.71
C THR A 3 12.10 -3.32 -2.68
N ILE A 4 12.41 -3.29 -3.97
CA ILE A 4 11.62 -3.96 -5.01
C ILE A 4 12.47 -5.10 -5.55
N THR A 5 11.96 -6.33 -5.43
CA THR A 5 12.59 -7.55 -5.93
C THR A 5 11.68 -8.20 -6.95
N VAL A 6 12.24 -8.69 -8.04
CA VAL A 6 11.52 -9.52 -9.02
C VAL A 6 11.67 -10.97 -8.60
N GLU A 7 10.58 -11.59 -8.16
CA GLU A 7 10.56 -12.98 -7.70
C GLU A 7 10.28 -13.97 -8.83
N GLU A 8 9.44 -13.59 -9.80
CA GLU A 8 9.07 -14.44 -10.94
C GLU A 8 8.85 -13.59 -12.20
N LEU A 9 9.19 -14.17 -13.36
CA LEU A 9 8.91 -13.61 -14.68
C LEU A 9 8.18 -14.67 -15.52
N GLY A 10 7.12 -14.24 -16.20
CA GLY A 10 6.32 -15.12 -17.04
C GLY A 10 5.43 -14.34 -18.00
N PRO A 11 4.75 -15.05 -18.92
CA PRO A 11 3.73 -14.44 -19.76
C PRO A 11 2.59 -13.88 -18.89
N ALA A 12 2.04 -12.74 -19.29
CA ALA A 12 0.86 -12.19 -18.63
C ALA A 12 -0.36 -13.08 -18.91
N ASP A 13 -1.17 -13.31 -17.89
CA ASP A 13 -2.46 -14.01 -18.05
C ASP A 13 -3.47 -13.05 -18.71
N PRO A 14 -4.01 -13.37 -19.91
CA PRO A 14 -4.95 -12.50 -20.61
C PRO A 14 -6.30 -12.36 -19.91
N ALA A 15 -6.65 -13.26 -18.97
CA ALA A 15 -7.88 -13.18 -18.19
C ALA A 15 -7.74 -12.27 -16.95
N VAL A 16 -6.52 -11.83 -16.63
CA VAL A 16 -6.23 -11.05 -15.42
C VAL A 16 -6.01 -9.58 -15.76
N ALA A 17 -6.70 -8.70 -15.03
CA ALA A 17 -6.43 -7.27 -15.06
C ALA A 17 -5.28 -6.93 -14.09
N TYR A 18 -4.27 -6.19 -14.58
CA TYR A 18 -3.09 -5.82 -13.79
C TYR A 18 -3.02 -4.30 -13.54
N PRO A 19 -2.48 -3.85 -12.39
CA PRO A 19 -1.90 -4.64 -11.30
C PRO A 19 -2.95 -5.32 -10.42
N ARG A 20 -2.55 -6.37 -9.69
CA ARG A 20 -3.38 -7.02 -8.67
C ARG A 20 -2.61 -7.13 -7.36
N PHE A 21 -3.33 -7.01 -6.24
CA PHE A 21 -2.79 -7.33 -4.93
C PHE A 21 -2.80 -8.85 -4.77
N LEU A 22 -1.66 -9.43 -4.41
CA LEU A 22 -1.53 -10.86 -4.16
C LEU A 22 -1.56 -11.12 -2.66
N ASP A 23 -0.63 -10.50 -1.95
CA ASP A 23 -0.53 -10.63 -0.51
C ASP A 23 0.21 -9.44 0.13
N GLY A 24 0.09 -9.33 1.44
CA GLY A 24 0.76 -8.35 2.28
C GLY A 24 0.43 -8.58 3.75
N ALA A 25 1.16 -7.91 4.63
CA ALA A 25 0.96 -8.02 6.06
C ALA A 25 1.31 -6.71 6.75
N ARG A 26 0.68 -6.50 7.91
CA ARG A 26 0.86 -5.35 8.81
C ARG A 26 0.46 -4.01 8.20
N ARG A 27 0.24 -3.05 9.10
CA ARG A 27 -0.06 -1.67 8.75
C ARG A 27 1.21 -0.96 8.27
N ALA A 28 1.06 -0.14 7.23
CA ALA A 28 2.15 0.71 6.76
C ALA A 28 2.47 1.82 7.82
N PRO A 29 3.73 2.30 7.88
CA PRO A 29 4.07 3.44 8.72
C PRO A 29 3.19 4.66 8.41
N PRO A 30 2.74 5.42 9.42
CA PRO A 30 2.05 6.69 9.19
C PRO A 30 2.91 7.64 8.35
N GLU A 31 2.24 8.50 7.59
CA GLU A 31 2.90 9.60 6.87
C GLU A 31 3.59 10.52 7.89
N ASP A 32 4.76 11.06 7.51
CA ASP A 32 5.54 12.00 8.32
C ASP A 32 5.95 11.50 9.73
N VAL A 33 5.94 10.19 9.97
CA VAL A 33 6.31 9.61 11.27
C VAL A 33 7.80 9.76 11.62
N GLY A 34 8.63 10.28 10.71
CA GLY A 34 10.07 10.46 10.95
C GLY A 34 10.95 9.29 10.49
N GLY A 35 10.51 8.56 9.46
CA GLY A 35 11.25 7.43 8.89
C GLY A 35 11.26 6.21 9.82
N THR A 36 12.28 5.35 9.70
CA THR A 36 12.34 4.09 10.45
C THR A 36 12.40 4.32 11.96
N ILE A 37 13.27 5.21 12.43
CA ILE A 37 13.43 5.49 13.86
C ILE A 37 12.14 6.06 14.45
N GLY A 38 11.54 7.05 13.79
CA GLY A 38 10.29 7.61 14.27
C GLY A 38 9.13 6.60 14.24
N PHE A 39 9.12 5.67 13.28
CA PHE A 39 8.13 4.59 13.28
C PHE A 39 8.33 3.59 14.43
N GLU A 40 9.58 3.25 14.78
CA GLU A 40 9.88 2.40 15.94
C GLU A 40 9.43 3.05 17.26
N GLU A 41 9.73 4.34 17.44
CA GLU A 41 9.28 5.12 18.61
C GLU A 41 7.75 5.21 18.67
N PHE A 42 7.11 5.42 17.52
CA PHE A 42 5.66 5.44 17.41
C PHE A 42 5.05 4.09 17.81
N LEU A 43 5.55 2.97 17.27
CA LEU A 43 5.10 1.62 17.61
C LEU A 43 5.25 1.33 19.10
N GLU A 44 6.38 1.70 19.70
CA GLU A 44 6.60 1.55 21.14
C GLU A 44 5.54 2.30 21.96
N ALA A 45 5.21 3.52 21.56
CA ALA A 45 4.23 4.34 22.27
C ALA A 45 2.79 3.82 22.10
N VAL A 46 2.38 3.46 20.88
CA VAL A 46 0.98 3.11 20.59
C VAL A 46 0.61 1.67 21.00
N THR A 47 1.58 0.76 21.08
CA THR A 47 1.31 -0.65 21.48
C THR A 47 1.33 -0.86 23.00
N LYS A 48 1.81 0.13 23.77
CA LYS A 48 1.92 0.05 25.24
C LYS A 48 0.97 1.05 25.90
N PRO A 49 -0.21 0.63 26.41
CA PRO A 49 -1.20 1.55 26.99
C PRO A 49 -0.70 2.39 28.19
N ARG A 50 0.35 1.93 28.88
CA ARG A 50 0.99 2.63 30.01
C ARG A 50 2.19 3.50 29.58
N HIS A 51 2.53 3.55 28.30
CA HIS A 51 3.62 4.39 27.83
C HIS A 51 3.25 5.87 27.98
N ARG A 52 4.20 6.70 28.42
CA ARG A 52 3.93 8.11 28.72
C ARG A 52 3.39 8.88 27.51
N GLU A 53 3.89 8.55 26.32
CA GLU A 53 3.48 9.20 25.07
C GLU A 53 2.29 8.53 24.37
N HIS A 54 1.71 7.44 24.92
CA HIS A 54 0.67 6.64 24.25
C HIS A 54 -0.50 7.49 23.74
N LYS A 55 -1.10 8.29 24.63
CA LYS A 55 -2.23 9.14 24.29
C LYS A 55 -1.85 10.18 23.23
N ARG A 56 -0.71 10.87 23.43
CA ARG A 56 -0.22 11.91 22.51
C ARG A 56 0.01 11.36 21.10
N MET A 57 0.59 10.16 20.99
CA MET A 57 0.89 9.56 19.69
C MET A 57 -0.36 9.10 18.96
N LEU A 58 -1.36 8.55 19.66
CA LEU A 58 -2.67 8.23 19.06
C LEU A 58 -3.44 9.48 18.65
N GLU A 59 -3.36 10.56 19.44
CA GLU A 59 -3.95 11.87 19.06
C GLU A 59 -3.28 12.44 17.81
N TRP A 60 -1.94 12.38 17.73
CA TRP A 60 -1.20 12.81 16.55
C TRP A 60 -1.55 11.96 15.32
N TYR A 61 -1.65 10.64 15.47
CA TYR A 61 -2.08 9.74 14.39
C TYR A 61 -3.54 9.99 13.96
N GLY A 62 -4.38 10.45 14.87
CA GLY A 62 -5.78 10.75 14.63
C GLY A 62 -6.74 9.59 14.92
N GLY A 63 -6.32 8.57 15.67
CA GLY A 63 -7.17 7.42 15.97
C GLY A 63 -6.44 6.24 16.63
N PRO A 64 -7.12 5.11 16.83
CA PRO A 64 -6.47 3.86 17.24
C PRO A 64 -5.56 3.35 16.12
N PHE A 65 -4.46 2.72 16.49
CA PHE A 65 -3.51 2.12 15.57
C PHE A 65 -3.27 0.66 15.94
N ASP A 66 -3.61 -0.26 15.03
CA ASP A 66 -3.23 -1.67 15.12
C ASP A 66 -2.08 -1.94 14.12
N PRO A 67 -0.88 -2.30 14.59
CA PRO A 67 0.26 -2.59 13.73
C PRO A 67 0.07 -3.84 12.85
N ASP A 68 -0.79 -4.77 13.25
CA ASP A 68 -1.00 -6.04 12.54
C ASP A 68 -2.14 -5.95 11.52
N GLU A 69 -2.93 -4.89 11.56
CA GLU A 69 -4.06 -4.68 10.65
C GLU A 69 -3.60 -4.28 9.24
N LEU A 70 -3.96 -5.11 8.26
CA LEU A 70 -3.84 -4.79 6.84
C LEU A 70 -5.23 -4.55 6.25
N ASP A 71 -5.51 -3.32 5.82
CA ASP A 71 -6.75 -2.98 5.12
C ASP A 71 -6.72 -3.50 3.67
N ARG A 72 -7.00 -4.79 3.51
CA ARG A 72 -7.00 -5.49 2.23
C ARG A 72 -8.04 -4.91 1.27
N GLU A 73 -9.21 -4.54 1.76
CA GLU A 73 -10.31 -4.03 0.92
C GLU A 73 -9.91 -2.71 0.24
N THR A 74 -9.35 -1.76 1.01
CA THR A 74 -8.87 -0.49 0.45
C THR A 74 -7.76 -0.70 -0.58
N ILE A 75 -6.83 -1.62 -0.31
CA ILE A 75 -5.74 -1.94 -1.25
C ILE A 75 -6.28 -2.53 -2.55
N GLU A 76 -7.17 -3.52 -2.47
CA GLU A 76 -7.77 -4.18 -3.62
C GLU A 76 -8.60 -3.21 -4.47
N ALA A 77 -9.38 -2.33 -3.83
CA ALA A 77 -10.12 -1.26 -4.52
C ALA A 77 -9.17 -0.30 -5.26
N GLY A 78 -8.06 0.07 -4.63
CA GLY A 78 -7.00 0.87 -5.24
C GLY A 78 -6.39 0.19 -6.47
N MET A 79 -6.05 -1.10 -6.36
CA MET A 79 -5.51 -1.89 -7.48
C MET A 79 -6.52 -2.00 -8.63
N ALA A 80 -7.80 -2.25 -8.33
CA ALA A 80 -8.85 -2.31 -9.35
C ALA A 80 -8.98 -1.00 -10.14
N LYS A 81 -8.87 0.16 -9.46
CA LYS A 81 -8.87 1.48 -10.10
C LYS A 81 -7.67 1.66 -11.02
N LEU A 82 -6.48 1.24 -10.59
CA LEU A 82 -5.27 1.29 -11.42
C LEU A 82 -5.37 0.36 -12.63
N ALA A 83 -5.87 -0.85 -12.44
CA ALA A 83 -6.04 -1.83 -13.50
C ALA A 83 -6.98 -1.32 -14.61
N ARG A 84 -8.13 -0.75 -14.23
CA ARG A 84 -9.06 -0.12 -15.19
C ARG A 84 -8.39 0.98 -16.01
N ARG A 85 -7.65 1.88 -15.34
CA ARG A 85 -6.94 2.99 -16.01
C ARG A 85 -5.89 2.48 -17.00
N ARG A 86 -5.16 1.43 -16.63
CA ARG A 86 -4.17 0.79 -17.51
C ARG A 86 -4.80 0.23 -18.77
N THR A 87 -5.90 -0.52 -18.66
CA THR A 87 -6.59 -1.11 -19.81
C THR A 87 -7.05 -0.05 -20.81
N ILE A 88 -7.64 1.05 -20.32
CA ILE A 88 -8.06 2.17 -21.17
C ILE A 88 -6.86 2.79 -21.88
N GLY A 89 -5.77 3.04 -21.14
CA GLY A 89 -4.55 3.62 -21.71
C GLY A 89 -3.90 2.73 -22.77
N GLN A 90 -3.86 1.42 -22.54
CA GLN A 90 -3.33 0.46 -23.51
C GLN A 90 -4.17 0.40 -24.78
N ALA A 91 -5.51 0.39 -24.66
CA ALA A 91 -6.40 0.42 -25.82
C ALA A 91 -6.24 1.71 -26.64
N ALA A 92 -6.14 2.87 -25.97
CA ALA A 92 -5.91 4.14 -26.63
C ALA A 92 -4.56 4.17 -27.37
N PHE A 93 -3.49 3.67 -26.74
CA PHE A 93 -2.16 3.56 -27.34
C PHE A 93 -2.12 2.59 -28.52
N ALA A 94 -2.82 1.45 -28.44
CA ALA A 94 -2.91 0.50 -29.53
C ALA A 94 -3.63 1.13 -30.75
N LYS A 95 -4.74 1.85 -30.51
CA LYS A 95 -5.48 2.55 -31.55
C LYS A 95 -4.63 3.59 -32.27
N SER A 96 -3.87 4.41 -31.53
CA SER A 96 -3.02 5.44 -32.15
C SER A 96 -1.90 4.85 -33.02
N ARG A 97 -1.40 3.65 -32.68
CA ARG A 97 -0.39 2.94 -33.50
C ARG A 97 -0.96 2.28 -34.75
N SER A 98 -2.23 1.91 -34.76
CA SER A 98 -2.90 1.30 -35.94
C SER A 98 -3.31 2.31 -37.02
N GLN A 99 -3.19 3.60 -36.72
CA GLN A 99 -3.53 4.72 -37.61
C GLN A 99 -2.28 5.36 -38.28
N LEU A 100 -1.10 4.77 -38.05
CA LEU A 100 0.18 5.04 -38.73
C LEU A 100 0.50 3.92 -39.71
#